data_AF-C4IBT4-F1
#
_entry.id   AF-C4IBT4-F1
#
_cell.length_a   1.000
_cell.length_b   1.000
_cell.length_c   1.000
_cell.angle_alpha   90.00
_cell.angle_beta   90.00
_cell.angle_gamma   90.00
#
_symmetry.space_group_name_H-M   'P 1'
#
loop_
_entity.id
_entity.type
_entity.pdbx_description
1 polymer ?
#
loop_
_entity_poly.entity_id
_entity_poly.type
_entity_poly.pdbx_seq_one_letter_code
_entity_poly.pdbx_strand_id
1 'polypeptide(L)'
;MSTKLSNEHITRISKDCNEYKILDVYIILAHISSEVKSGKYLIQSYSSKKSDLINIVHKYCPKAAYKTIHNCIEKLEFMNILIYDESLCAWCLKNMENMTKSKDEAETLEERETLTGYTNIRKFFLTDEFFNMKAREKRVIIYICQLLDSKASRNYKNISINLLKFNSSWLKILKTKCKYYAKNTIENMLEKYKDIFNDFSSLVREKDIAPKTVTSFKFTFTCESLNNRNSEEDMLELIKLKNPKEYALVKDKVEFAQITLSKQKIMHIVRAISTIKEWFLKERVTQLIINKYIAIQIHHSRENIKSLPAYSAAVVKAVVNEYNDFKEKFNKHSSDSHINNYYDTYIENDSFSSTVTEDIQYALSMLKAV
;
A
#
# COMPACT_ATOMS: atom_id res chain seq x y z
N MET A 1 1.42 7.84 4.39
CA MET A 1 1.46 6.94 3.23
C MET A 1 2.33 7.59 2.20
N SER A 2 3.06 6.82 1.39
CA SER A 2 3.69 7.41 0.22
C SER A 2 2.61 7.95 -0.70
N THR A 3 2.82 9.16 -1.20
CA THR A 3 2.05 9.73 -2.31
C THR A 3 2.80 9.56 -3.63
N LYS A 4 3.95 8.89 -3.61
CA LYS A 4 4.93 8.87 -4.69
C LYS A 4 5.42 7.45 -5.00
N LEU A 5 5.75 7.23 -6.26
CA LEU A 5 6.43 6.06 -6.81
C LEU A 5 7.81 6.50 -7.31
N SER A 6 8.84 5.67 -7.08
CA SER A 6 10.16 5.89 -7.67
C SER A 6 10.11 5.66 -9.18
N ASN A 7 10.61 6.62 -9.96
CA ASN A 7 10.71 6.47 -11.41
C ASN A 7 11.73 5.40 -11.82
N GLU A 8 12.74 5.13 -10.99
CA GLU A 8 13.74 4.09 -11.21
C GLU A 8 13.07 2.72 -11.06
N HIS A 9 12.28 2.51 -9.99
CA HIS A 9 11.47 1.30 -9.82
C HIS A 9 10.49 1.10 -10.98
N ILE A 10 9.72 2.12 -11.35
CA ILE A 10 8.78 2.04 -12.49
C ILE A 10 9.51 1.65 -13.77
N THR A 11 10.68 2.25 -14.03
CA THR A 11 11.47 2.00 -15.23
C THR A 11 11.97 0.56 -15.27
N ARG A 12 12.52 0.06 -14.17
CA ARG A 12 13.00 -1.33 -14.05
C ARG A 12 11.85 -2.32 -14.19
N ILE A 13 10.73 -2.10 -13.51
CA ILE A 13 9.53 -2.96 -13.64
C ILE A 13 9.03 -2.98 -15.09
N SER A 14 8.98 -1.81 -15.73
CA SER A 14 8.47 -1.71 -17.11
C SER A 14 9.37 -2.41 -18.12
N LYS A 15 10.69 -2.35 -17.94
CA LYS A 15 11.68 -2.96 -18.84
C LYS A 15 11.88 -4.45 -18.57
N ASP A 16 12.06 -4.83 -17.32
CA ASP A 16 12.66 -6.12 -16.95
C ASP A 16 11.64 -7.11 -16.37
N CYS A 17 10.41 -6.66 -16.10
CA CYS A 17 9.36 -7.52 -15.56
C CYS A 17 8.24 -7.80 -16.56
N ASN A 18 7.78 -9.05 -16.59
CA ASN A 18 6.64 -9.52 -17.39
C ASN A 18 5.50 -10.07 -16.53
N GLU A 19 5.64 -10.09 -15.20
CA GLU A 19 4.62 -10.63 -14.31
C GLU A 19 3.29 -9.90 -14.44
N TYR A 20 2.22 -10.69 -14.48
CA TYR A 20 0.87 -10.18 -14.52
C TYR A 20 0.55 -9.50 -13.17
N LYS A 21 0.01 -8.27 -13.21
CA LYS A 21 -0.31 -7.43 -12.04
C LYS A 21 0.88 -6.84 -11.26
N ILE A 22 2.13 -6.96 -11.75
CA ILE A 22 3.31 -6.41 -11.05
C ILE A 22 3.19 -4.94 -10.67
N LEU A 23 2.63 -4.12 -11.57
CA LEU A 23 2.42 -2.70 -11.34
C LEU A 23 1.35 -2.44 -10.27
N ASP A 24 0.30 -3.27 -10.22
CA ASP A 24 -0.75 -3.14 -9.20
C ASP A 24 -0.18 -3.42 -7.82
N VAL A 25 0.58 -4.52 -7.69
CA VAL A 25 1.22 -4.92 -6.44
C VAL A 25 2.24 -3.86 -6.00
N TYR A 26 3.09 -3.38 -6.90
CA TYR A 26 4.06 -2.32 -6.59
C TYR A 26 3.39 -1.01 -6.13
N ILE A 27 2.34 -0.57 -6.84
CA ILE A 27 1.60 0.66 -6.47
C ILE A 27 0.95 0.50 -5.09
N ILE A 28 0.35 -0.66 -4.80
CA ILE A 28 -0.25 -0.93 -3.49
C ILE A 28 0.82 -0.93 -2.40
N LEU A 29 1.94 -1.61 -2.61
CA LEU A 29 3.06 -1.63 -1.65
C LEU A 29 3.58 -0.21 -1.37
N ALA A 30 3.74 0.62 -2.41
CA ALA A 30 4.12 2.01 -2.24
C ALA A 30 3.06 2.81 -1.49
N HIS A 31 1.78 2.66 -1.85
CA HIS A 31 0.66 3.33 -1.20
C HIS A 31 0.59 3.02 0.31
N ILE A 32 0.73 1.74 0.69
CA ILE A 32 0.69 1.35 2.10
C ILE A 32 1.95 1.70 2.88
N SER A 33 3.07 2.00 2.20
CA SER A 33 4.35 2.32 2.84
C SER A 33 4.35 3.67 3.56
N SER A 34 5.03 3.73 4.70
CA SER A 34 5.29 4.93 5.51
C SER A 34 6.68 5.46 5.19
N GLU A 35 6.76 6.71 4.76
CA GLU A 35 8.01 7.45 4.81
C GLU A 35 8.36 7.74 6.28
N VAL A 36 9.55 7.34 6.71
CA VAL A 36 10.11 7.69 8.02
C VAL A 36 11.07 8.87 7.91
N LYS A 37 11.43 9.48 9.04
CA LYS A 37 12.37 10.62 9.08
C LYS A 37 13.71 10.35 8.41
N SER A 38 14.16 9.09 8.37
CA SER A 38 15.39 8.68 7.67
C SER A 38 15.21 8.55 6.15
N GLY A 39 14.04 8.89 5.60
CA GLY A 39 13.71 8.76 4.17
C GLY A 39 13.31 7.37 3.74
N LYS A 40 13.46 6.33 4.59
CA LYS A 40 13.06 4.95 4.24
C LYS A 40 11.54 4.84 4.08
N TYR A 41 11.11 3.93 3.19
CA TYR A 41 9.70 3.65 2.91
C TYR A 41 9.33 2.25 3.42
N LEU A 42 8.64 2.22 4.56
CA LEU A 42 8.41 1.01 5.35
C LEU A 42 6.96 0.52 5.29
N ILE A 43 6.78 -0.78 5.08
CA ILE A 43 5.53 -1.50 5.18
C ILE A 43 5.61 -2.35 6.45
N GLN A 44 4.91 -1.88 7.47
CA GLN A 44 4.97 -2.43 8.81
C GLN A 44 4.11 -3.70 8.92
N SER A 45 4.66 -4.83 8.49
CA SER A 45 4.04 -6.15 8.66
C SER A 45 4.35 -6.78 10.03
N TYR A 46 5.43 -6.36 10.70
CA TYR A 46 5.92 -6.95 11.95
C TYR A 46 6.15 -8.48 11.85
N SER A 47 6.36 -8.95 10.63
CA SER A 47 6.53 -10.35 10.27
C SER A 47 7.34 -10.44 8.99
N SER A 48 8.34 -11.33 9.00
CA SER A 48 9.14 -11.71 7.84
C SER A 48 8.39 -12.63 6.88
N LYS A 49 7.21 -13.14 7.26
CA LYS A 49 6.44 -14.07 6.43
C LYS A 49 5.81 -13.32 5.26
N LYS A 50 6.14 -13.75 4.04
CA LYS A 50 5.55 -13.21 2.80
C LYS A 50 4.02 -13.34 2.78
N SER A 51 3.47 -14.39 3.40
CA SER A 51 2.01 -14.60 3.51
C SER A 51 1.29 -13.40 4.12
N ASP A 52 1.90 -12.74 5.10
CA ASP A 52 1.29 -11.60 5.79
C ASP A 52 1.30 -10.38 4.88
N LEU A 53 2.41 -10.16 4.15
CA LEU A 53 2.48 -9.11 3.13
C LEU A 53 1.47 -9.35 1.99
N ILE A 54 1.31 -10.59 1.54
CA ILE A 54 0.32 -10.97 0.53
C ILE A 54 -1.09 -10.63 1.00
N ASN A 55 -1.44 -10.97 2.24
CA ASN A 55 -2.75 -10.66 2.82
C ASN A 55 -3.01 -9.14 2.85
N ILE A 56 -2.00 -8.35 3.24
CA ILE A 56 -2.09 -6.89 3.25
C ILE A 56 -2.35 -6.36 1.84
N VAL A 57 -1.61 -6.83 0.83
CA VAL A 57 -1.80 -6.40 -0.57
C VAL A 57 -3.16 -6.83 -1.12
N HIS A 58 -3.58 -8.07 -0.83
CA HIS A 58 -4.86 -8.62 -1.28
C HIS A 58 -6.07 -7.81 -0.78
N LYS A 59 -5.99 -7.19 0.41
CA LYS A 59 -7.02 -6.28 0.93
C LYS A 59 -7.30 -5.10 -0.02
N TYR A 60 -6.29 -4.63 -0.75
CA TYR A 60 -6.43 -3.51 -1.69
C TYR A 60 -6.83 -3.97 -3.10
N CYS A 61 -6.46 -5.19 -3.52
CA CYS A 61 -6.80 -5.78 -4.82
C CYS A 61 -7.37 -7.20 -4.66
N PRO A 62 -8.62 -7.34 -4.17
CA PRO A 62 -9.20 -8.64 -3.81
C PRO A 62 -9.49 -9.55 -5.02
N LYS A 63 -9.47 -9.01 -6.24
CA LYS A 63 -9.67 -9.77 -7.47
C LYS A 63 -8.40 -10.46 -7.96
N ALA A 64 -7.23 -10.12 -7.41
CA ALA A 64 -5.97 -10.77 -7.78
C ALA A 64 -5.78 -12.05 -6.95
N ALA A 65 -5.50 -13.17 -7.61
CA ALA A 65 -5.22 -14.42 -6.89
C ALA A 65 -3.99 -14.28 -5.98
N TYR A 66 -4.03 -14.89 -4.79
CA TYR A 66 -2.91 -14.93 -3.83
C TYR A 66 -1.58 -15.36 -4.48
N LYS A 67 -1.62 -16.39 -5.35
CA LYS A 67 -0.46 -16.86 -6.10
C LYS A 67 0.13 -15.80 -7.04
N THR A 68 -0.71 -15.00 -7.69
CA THR A 68 -0.27 -13.90 -8.55
C THR A 68 0.45 -12.82 -7.73
N ILE A 69 -0.09 -12.49 -6.56
CA ILE A 69 0.53 -11.52 -5.65
C ILE A 69 1.88 -12.05 -5.14
N HIS A 70 1.93 -13.34 -4.76
CA HIS A 70 3.17 -14.01 -4.36
C HIS A 70 4.26 -13.89 -5.42
N ASN A 71 3.97 -14.29 -6.67
CA ASN A 71 4.93 -14.20 -7.77
C ASN A 71 5.43 -12.76 -8.01
N CYS A 72 4.54 -11.78 -7.87
CA CYS A 72 4.92 -10.37 -7.97
C CYS A 72 5.87 -9.95 -6.85
N ILE A 73 5.61 -10.35 -5.60
CA ILE A 73 6.47 -10.06 -4.45
C ILE A 73 7.86 -10.68 -4.66
N GLU A 74 7.93 -11.96 -5.03
CA GLU A 74 9.20 -12.62 -5.33
C GLU A 74 9.97 -11.92 -6.45
N LYS A 75 9.27 -11.45 -7.48
CA LYS A 75 9.90 -10.72 -8.57
C LYS A 75 10.43 -9.36 -8.12
N LEU A 76 9.72 -8.64 -7.24
CA LEU A 76 10.19 -7.37 -6.67
C LEU A 76 11.40 -7.57 -5.74
N GLU A 77 11.44 -8.67 -4.98
CA GLU A 77 12.61 -9.07 -4.18
C GLU A 77 13.81 -9.41 -5.07
N PHE A 78 13.60 -10.22 -6.10
CA PHE A 78 14.64 -10.56 -7.09
C PHE A 78 15.20 -9.31 -7.77
N MET A 79 14.33 -8.33 -8.06
CA MET A 79 14.73 -7.04 -8.60
C MET A 79 15.35 -6.12 -7.55
N ASN A 80 15.50 -6.53 -6.29
CA ASN A 80 16.05 -5.70 -5.21
C ASN A 80 15.27 -4.38 -5.03
N ILE A 81 13.96 -4.39 -5.31
CA ILE A 81 13.03 -3.27 -5.12
C ILE A 81 12.37 -3.37 -3.74
N LEU A 82 12.09 -4.60 -3.32
CA LEU A 82 11.46 -4.93 -2.04
C LEU A 82 12.45 -5.78 -1.22
N ILE A 83 12.72 -5.39 0.02
CA ILE A 83 13.58 -6.13 0.93
C ILE A 83 12.95 -6.19 2.32
N TYR A 84 13.19 -7.25 3.09
CA TYR A 84 12.82 -7.26 4.50
C TYR A 84 13.97 -6.71 5.35
N ASP A 85 13.68 -5.75 6.22
CA ASP A 85 14.63 -5.20 7.19
C ASP A 85 14.30 -5.77 8.56
N GLU A 86 15.10 -6.74 9.02
CA GLU A 86 14.90 -7.43 10.30
C GLU A 86 14.93 -6.47 11.50
N SER A 87 15.81 -5.46 11.45
CA SER A 87 15.97 -4.48 12.54
C SER A 87 14.71 -3.64 12.74
N LEU A 88 14.03 -3.31 11.63
CA LEU A 88 12.80 -2.54 11.61
C LEU A 88 11.55 -3.43 11.66
N CYS A 89 11.73 -4.75 11.56
CA CYS A 89 10.67 -5.74 11.43
C CYS A 89 9.64 -5.35 10.36
N ALA A 90 10.12 -4.88 9.20
CA ALA A 90 9.30 -4.27 8.17
C ALA A 90 9.83 -4.59 6.77
N TRP A 91 8.91 -4.63 5.81
CA TRP A 91 9.28 -4.65 4.40
C TRP A 91 9.59 -3.24 3.92
N CYS A 92 10.71 -3.07 3.24
CA CYS A 92 11.23 -1.79 2.78
C CYS A 92 11.20 -1.74 1.26
N LEU A 93 10.70 -0.63 0.71
CA LEU A 93 10.93 -0.30 -0.69
C LEU A 93 12.29 0.39 -0.79
N LYS A 94 13.26 -0.33 -1.33
CA LYS A 94 14.67 0.07 -1.36
C LYS A 94 14.86 1.35 -2.18
N ASN A 95 15.74 2.24 -1.75
CA ASN A 95 16.15 3.44 -2.50
C ASN A 95 15.00 4.39 -2.91
N MET A 96 13.81 4.31 -2.31
CA MET A 96 12.74 5.26 -2.62
C MET A 96 13.10 6.69 -2.19
N GLU A 97 13.95 6.86 -1.18
CA GLU A 97 14.52 8.14 -0.74
C GLU A 97 15.29 8.87 -1.86
N ASN A 98 15.83 8.14 -2.84
CA ASN A 98 16.57 8.73 -3.95
C ASN A 98 15.67 9.51 -4.93
N MET A 99 14.35 9.33 -4.87
CA MET A 99 13.42 10.03 -5.76
C MET A 99 13.32 11.54 -5.49
N THR A 100 13.78 12.01 -4.33
CA THR A 100 13.77 13.43 -3.93
C THR A 100 15.12 14.10 -4.00
N LYS A 101 16.22 13.34 -4.13
CA LYS A 101 17.59 13.87 -4.19
C LYS A 101 17.88 14.50 -5.55
N SER A 102 18.69 15.56 -5.58
CA SER A 102 19.20 16.14 -6.82
C SER A 102 20.26 15.23 -7.44
N LYS A 103 20.37 15.23 -8.78
CA LYS A 103 21.47 14.55 -9.49
C LYS A 103 22.86 15.08 -9.12
N ASP A 104 22.92 16.28 -8.58
CA ASP A 104 24.17 16.92 -8.14
C ASP A 104 24.60 16.46 -6.75
N GLU A 105 23.71 15.77 -6.00
CA GLU A 105 24.02 15.15 -4.70
C GLU A 105 24.61 13.74 -4.84
N ALA A 106 24.74 13.21 -6.06
CA ALA A 106 25.24 11.87 -6.29
C ALA A 106 26.77 11.79 -6.07
N GLU A 107 27.21 10.88 -5.23
CA GLU A 107 28.63 10.63 -4.98
C GLU A 107 29.27 9.76 -6.07
N THR A 108 28.45 8.93 -6.74
CA THR A 108 28.90 8.01 -7.79
C THR A 108 28.05 8.12 -9.06
N LEU A 109 28.60 7.66 -10.18
CA LEU A 109 27.86 7.61 -11.45
C LEU A 109 26.64 6.67 -11.34
N GLU A 110 26.81 5.53 -10.66
CA GLU A 110 25.74 4.56 -10.41
C GLU A 110 24.62 5.16 -9.56
N GLU A 111 24.95 5.89 -8.50
CA GLU A 111 23.94 6.58 -7.68
C GLU A 111 23.17 7.59 -8.52
N ARG A 112 23.87 8.37 -9.36
CA ARG A 112 23.28 9.38 -10.24
C ARG A 112 22.24 8.80 -11.21
N GLU A 113 22.39 7.55 -11.62
CA GLU A 113 21.42 6.85 -12.48
C GLU A 113 20.12 6.49 -11.76
N THR A 114 20.16 6.35 -10.42
CA THR A 114 18.97 6.06 -9.61
C THR A 114 18.15 7.31 -9.26
N LEU A 115 18.76 8.50 -9.34
CA LEU A 115 18.12 9.80 -9.04
C LEU A 115 17.22 10.26 -10.20
N THR A 116 16.07 9.60 -10.35
CA THR A 116 15.17 9.70 -11.53
C THR A 116 13.86 10.45 -11.25
N GLY A 117 13.70 11.00 -10.05
CA GLY A 117 12.48 11.67 -9.61
C GLY A 117 11.35 10.68 -9.29
N TYR A 118 10.13 11.21 -9.19
CA TYR A 118 8.96 10.45 -8.75
C TYR A 118 7.75 10.62 -9.68
N THR A 119 6.79 9.71 -9.53
CA THR A 119 5.42 9.80 -10.08
C THR A 119 4.43 9.80 -8.92
N ASN A 120 3.44 10.68 -8.94
CA ASN A 120 2.39 10.71 -7.93
C ASN A 120 1.46 9.51 -8.06
N ILE A 121 1.13 8.88 -6.93
CA ILE A 121 0.09 7.87 -6.83
C ILE A 121 -1.26 8.57 -6.98
N ARG A 122 -1.98 8.28 -8.06
CA ARG A 122 -3.30 8.83 -8.36
C ARG A 122 -4.40 7.89 -7.87
N LYS A 123 -5.56 8.43 -7.48
CA LYS A 123 -6.73 7.68 -7.01
C LYS A 123 -7.14 6.64 -8.05
N PHE A 124 -7.04 7.00 -9.32
CA PHE A 124 -7.28 6.12 -10.45
C PHE A 124 -6.53 4.78 -10.36
N PHE A 125 -5.29 4.76 -9.86
CA PHE A 125 -4.50 3.53 -9.76
C PHE A 125 -5.05 2.50 -8.76
N LEU A 126 -6.00 2.91 -7.91
CA LEU A 126 -6.58 2.11 -6.85
C LEU A 126 -8.07 1.79 -7.12
N THR A 127 -8.49 1.94 -8.38
CA THR A 127 -9.84 1.65 -8.88
C THR A 127 -9.92 0.28 -9.56
N ASP A 128 -11.12 -0.28 -9.64
CA ASP A 128 -11.38 -1.54 -10.33
C ASP A 128 -11.09 -1.41 -11.84
N GLU A 129 -11.39 -0.26 -12.43
CA GLU A 129 -11.10 0.08 -13.83
C GLU A 129 -9.61 -0.10 -14.11
N PHE A 130 -8.75 0.54 -13.31
CA PHE A 130 -7.30 0.38 -13.46
C PHE A 130 -6.89 -1.07 -13.23
N PHE A 131 -7.37 -1.73 -12.16
CA PHE A 131 -7.00 -3.12 -11.90
C PHE A 131 -7.36 -4.07 -13.06
N ASN A 132 -8.45 -3.81 -13.78
CA ASN A 132 -8.90 -4.60 -14.93
C ASN A 132 -8.18 -4.28 -16.26
N MET A 133 -7.38 -3.22 -16.31
CA MET A 133 -6.57 -2.89 -17.49
C MET A 133 -5.52 -3.98 -17.78
N LYS A 134 -5.22 -4.17 -19.07
CA LYS A 134 -4.13 -5.05 -19.50
C LYS A 134 -2.79 -4.47 -19.03
N ALA A 135 -1.80 -5.32 -18.79
CA ALA A 135 -0.48 -4.88 -18.33
C ALA A 135 0.17 -3.83 -19.26
N ARG A 136 -0.04 -3.92 -20.58
CA ARG A 136 0.47 -2.93 -21.55
C ARG A 136 -0.25 -1.59 -21.45
N GLU A 137 -1.57 -1.60 -21.25
CA GLU A 137 -2.38 -0.39 -21.02
C GLU A 137 -1.89 0.33 -19.75
N LYS A 138 -1.70 -0.41 -18.65
CA LYS A 138 -1.15 0.14 -17.39
C LYS A 138 0.21 0.80 -17.57
N ARG A 139 1.12 0.17 -18.33
CA ARG A 139 2.44 0.76 -18.63
C ARG A 139 2.32 2.09 -19.37
N VAL A 140 1.39 2.20 -20.32
CA VAL A 140 1.12 3.46 -21.03
C VAL A 140 0.63 4.52 -20.05
N ILE A 141 -0.34 4.19 -19.20
CA ILE A 141 -0.90 5.12 -18.21
C ILE A 141 0.16 5.62 -17.23
N ILE A 142 0.97 4.71 -16.68
CA ILE A 142 2.03 5.09 -15.74
C ILE A 142 3.08 5.95 -16.43
N TYR A 143 3.44 5.64 -17.68
CA TYR A 143 4.38 6.46 -18.44
C TYR A 143 3.82 7.86 -18.76
N ILE A 144 2.53 7.97 -19.06
CA ILE A 144 1.85 9.27 -19.18
C ILE A 144 1.96 10.05 -17.87
N CYS A 145 1.72 9.40 -16.73
CA CYS A 145 1.84 10.03 -15.41
C CYS A 145 3.27 10.51 -15.12
N GLN A 146 4.30 9.74 -15.52
CA GLN A 146 5.70 10.18 -15.44
C GLN A 146 5.94 11.47 -16.22
N LEU A 147 5.34 11.62 -17.40
CA LEU A 147 5.46 12.83 -18.21
C LEU A 147 4.72 14.02 -17.55
N LEU A 148 3.52 13.78 -17.04
CA LEU A 148 2.67 14.79 -16.36
C LEU A 148 3.26 15.26 -15.02
N ASP A 149 4.02 14.43 -14.32
CA ASP A 149 4.69 14.81 -13.07
C ASP A 149 6.09 15.41 -13.28
N SER A 150 6.62 15.35 -14.51
CA SER A 150 7.92 15.91 -14.84
C SER A 150 7.93 17.45 -14.76
N LYS A 151 9.13 18.05 -14.64
CA LYS A 151 9.30 19.51 -14.70
C LYS A 151 8.80 20.12 -16.02
N ALA A 152 8.73 19.33 -17.10
CA ALA A 152 8.23 19.75 -18.41
C ALA A 152 6.69 19.67 -18.54
N SER A 153 5.98 19.29 -17.48
CA SER A 153 4.51 19.13 -17.42
C SER A 153 3.70 20.32 -17.91
N ARG A 154 4.22 21.55 -17.78
CA ARG A 154 3.58 22.78 -18.30
C ARG A 154 3.27 22.72 -19.79
N ASN A 155 3.96 21.85 -20.54
CA ASN A 155 3.77 21.65 -21.98
C ASN A 155 2.76 20.54 -22.32
N TYR A 156 2.23 19.81 -21.33
CA TYR A 156 1.37 18.64 -21.51
C TYR A 156 -0.08 18.89 -21.07
N LYS A 157 -0.73 19.94 -21.61
CA LYS A 157 -2.20 20.10 -21.43
C LYS A 157 -2.96 18.93 -22.06
N ASN A 158 -2.46 18.44 -23.19
CA ASN A 158 -2.99 17.29 -23.92
C ASN A 158 -1.93 16.18 -23.96
N ILE A 159 -2.35 14.93 -23.82
CA ILE A 159 -1.45 13.78 -23.93
C ILE A 159 -1.26 13.49 -25.42
N SER A 160 -0.01 13.51 -25.90
CA SER A 160 0.32 13.22 -27.29
C SER A 160 1.23 11.99 -27.41
N ILE A 161 0.81 11.03 -28.22
CA ILE A 161 1.57 9.82 -28.53
C ILE A 161 1.94 9.84 -30.01
N ASN A 162 3.22 9.67 -30.33
CA ASN A 162 3.70 9.49 -31.69
C ASN A 162 4.53 8.21 -31.80
N LEU A 163 3.98 7.21 -32.49
CA LEU A 163 4.61 5.89 -32.65
C LEU A 163 5.64 5.84 -33.79
N LEU A 164 5.66 6.84 -34.68
CA LEU A 164 6.60 6.90 -35.81
C LEU A 164 7.90 7.64 -35.47
N LYS A 165 7.95 8.36 -34.34
CA LYS A 165 9.17 9.02 -33.87
C LYS A 165 10.33 8.02 -33.78
N PHE A 166 11.49 8.38 -34.32
CA PHE A 166 12.70 7.57 -34.20
C PHE A 166 12.99 7.30 -32.72
N ASN A 167 13.30 6.04 -32.38
CA ASN A 167 13.48 5.58 -31.00
C ASN A 167 12.31 5.93 -30.04
N SER A 168 11.07 5.90 -30.53
CA SER A 168 9.87 6.19 -29.73
C SER A 168 9.87 5.43 -28.40
N SER A 169 9.82 6.17 -27.28
CA SER A 169 9.71 5.60 -25.95
C SER A 169 8.44 4.78 -25.78
N TRP A 170 7.36 5.14 -26.48
CA TRP A 170 6.09 4.43 -26.47
C TRP A 170 6.22 2.96 -26.90
N LEU A 171 7.06 2.67 -27.91
CA LEU A 171 7.33 1.29 -28.35
C LEU A 171 8.08 0.49 -27.29
N LYS A 172 9.03 1.13 -26.59
CA LYS A 172 9.76 0.51 -25.46
C LYS A 172 8.81 0.18 -24.31
N ILE A 173 7.94 1.13 -23.94
CA ILE A 173 6.94 0.98 -22.87
C ILE A 173 5.91 -0.13 -23.20
N LEU A 174 5.48 -0.21 -24.46
CA LEU A 174 4.59 -1.26 -24.95
C LEU A 174 5.28 -2.61 -25.16
N LYS A 175 6.61 -2.67 -25.01
CA LYS A 175 7.49 -3.83 -25.25
C LYS A 175 7.23 -4.46 -26.63
N THR A 176 7.18 -3.64 -27.68
CA THR A 176 6.97 -4.11 -29.05
C THR A 176 7.81 -3.33 -30.05
N LYS A 177 8.33 -4.02 -31.06
CA LYS A 177 8.95 -3.38 -32.23
C LYS A 177 7.92 -3.05 -33.32
N CYS A 178 6.74 -3.68 -33.29
CA CYS A 178 5.71 -3.52 -34.31
C CYS A 178 4.85 -2.28 -34.04
N LYS A 179 4.98 -1.28 -34.93
CA LYS A 179 4.23 -0.02 -34.87
C LYS A 179 2.73 -0.21 -35.03
N TYR A 180 2.29 -1.12 -35.89
CA TYR A 180 0.87 -1.43 -36.10
C TYR A 180 0.23 -2.09 -34.89
N TYR A 181 0.94 -3.02 -34.26
CA TYR A 181 0.48 -3.62 -33.01
C TYR A 181 0.36 -2.57 -31.90
N ALA A 182 1.35 -1.67 -31.79
CA ALA A 182 1.31 -0.57 -30.84
C ALA A 182 0.12 0.37 -31.12
N LYS A 183 -0.11 0.72 -32.40
CA LYS A 183 -1.24 1.52 -32.86
C LYS A 183 -2.56 0.90 -32.41
N ASN A 184 -2.82 -0.36 -32.77
CA ASN A 184 -4.04 -1.07 -32.40
C ASN A 184 -4.20 -1.18 -30.87
N THR A 185 -3.10 -1.32 -30.12
CA THR A 185 -3.16 -1.35 -28.65
C THR A 185 -3.65 -0.03 -28.08
N ILE A 186 -3.17 1.11 -28.60
CA ILE A 186 -3.60 2.44 -28.15
C ILE A 186 -5.03 2.72 -28.60
N GLU A 187 -5.39 2.42 -29.85
CA GLU A 187 -6.76 2.58 -30.38
C GLU A 187 -7.77 1.81 -29.53
N ASN A 188 -7.53 0.51 -29.30
CA ASN A 188 -8.42 -0.31 -28.50
C ASN A 188 -8.51 0.15 -27.04
N MET A 189 -7.43 0.71 -26.48
CA MET A 189 -7.44 1.25 -25.12
C MET A 189 -8.33 2.50 -25.05
N LEU A 190 -8.16 3.44 -25.99
CA LEU A 190 -8.95 4.67 -26.03
C LEU A 190 -10.44 4.37 -26.26
N GLU A 191 -10.75 3.44 -27.16
CA GLU A 191 -12.13 3.03 -27.44
C GLU A 191 -12.77 2.31 -26.24
N LYS A 192 -12.07 1.34 -25.65
CA LYS A 192 -12.58 0.55 -24.52
C LYS A 192 -12.87 1.40 -23.29
N TYR A 193 -12.06 2.43 -23.06
CA TYR A 193 -12.16 3.31 -21.89
C TYR A 193 -12.53 4.74 -22.29
N LYS A 194 -13.41 4.90 -23.28
CA LYS A 194 -13.86 6.21 -23.82
C LYS A 194 -14.48 7.14 -22.78
N ASP A 195 -15.05 6.59 -21.71
CA ASP A 195 -15.65 7.38 -20.62
C ASP A 195 -14.57 8.02 -19.72
N ILE A 196 -13.32 7.54 -19.82
CA ILE A 196 -12.16 8.02 -19.05
C ILE A 196 -11.22 8.84 -19.94
N PHE A 197 -11.10 8.50 -21.23
CA PHE A 197 -10.26 9.19 -22.20
C PHE A 197 -11.11 9.97 -23.19
N ASN A 198 -10.94 11.30 -23.18
CA ASN A 198 -11.51 12.14 -24.22
C ASN A 198 -10.53 12.18 -25.41
N ASP A 199 -10.75 11.31 -26.39
CA ASP A 199 -9.94 11.21 -27.61
C ASP A 199 -10.42 12.19 -28.68
N PHE A 200 -9.52 13.10 -29.09
CA PHE A 200 -9.73 14.06 -30.17
C PHE A 200 -8.62 13.96 -31.21
N SER A 201 -8.02 12.77 -31.34
CA SER A 201 -6.99 12.46 -32.32
C SER A 201 -7.44 12.78 -33.74
N SER A 202 -8.69 12.45 -34.11
CA SER A 202 -9.25 12.72 -35.44
C SER A 202 -9.21 14.21 -35.79
N LEU A 203 -9.74 15.06 -34.90
CA LEU A 203 -9.73 16.53 -35.03
C LEU A 203 -8.33 17.11 -35.21
N VAL A 204 -7.33 16.55 -34.53
CA VAL A 204 -5.93 16.99 -34.68
C VAL A 204 -5.33 16.50 -36.00
N ARG A 205 -5.63 15.25 -36.40
CA ARG A 205 -5.14 14.65 -37.65
C ARG A 205 -5.71 15.34 -38.89
N GLU A 206 -6.94 15.86 -38.84
CA GLU A 206 -7.55 16.62 -39.93
C GLU A 206 -6.83 17.94 -40.22
N LYS A 207 -6.22 18.53 -39.19
CA LYS A 207 -5.44 19.78 -39.29
C LYS A 207 -3.96 19.53 -39.64
N ASP A 208 -3.53 18.27 -39.65
CA ASP A 208 -2.15 17.88 -39.96
C ASP A 208 -1.99 17.68 -41.47
N ILE A 209 -1.00 18.35 -42.07
CA ILE A 209 -0.75 18.31 -43.52
C ILE A 209 -0.08 16.98 -43.92
N ALA A 210 0.42 16.19 -42.95
CA ALA A 210 1.04 14.91 -43.23
C ALA A 210 0.06 13.86 -43.80
N PRO A 211 0.54 12.89 -44.61
CA PRO A 211 -0.31 11.84 -45.17
C PRO A 211 -1.04 11.01 -44.09
N LYS A 212 -2.24 10.51 -44.39
CA LYS A 212 -3.03 9.65 -43.49
C LYS A 212 -2.27 8.41 -42.99
N THR A 213 -1.38 7.88 -43.82
CA THR A 213 -0.49 6.76 -43.48
C THR A 213 0.46 7.09 -42.33
N VAL A 214 0.77 8.38 -42.12
CA VAL A 214 1.60 8.90 -41.02
C VAL A 214 0.73 9.36 -39.85
N THR A 215 -0.32 10.15 -40.12
CA THR A 215 -1.13 10.77 -39.05
C THR A 215 -1.89 9.75 -38.22
N SER A 216 -2.23 8.58 -38.78
CA SER A 216 -2.91 7.50 -38.05
C SER A 216 -2.11 6.88 -36.91
N PHE A 217 -0.80 7.17 -36.81
CA PHE A 217 0.08 6.74 -35.71
C PHE A 217 0.29 7.84 -34.64
N LYS A 218 -0.38 8.99 -34.79
CA LYS A 218 -0.36 10.09 -33.84
C LYS A 218 -1.68 10.09 -33.06
N PHE A 219 -1.62 10.07 -31.74
CA PHE A 219 -2.79 10.13 -30.87
C PHE A 219 -2.73 11.39 -30.02
N THR A 220 -3.88 12.00 -29.78
CA THR A 220 -4.01 13.14 -28.88
C THR A 220 -5.32 13.05 -28.12
N PHE A 221 -5.22 12.99 -26.80
CA PHE A 221 -6.36 12.82 -25.90
C PHE A 221 -6.11 13.50 -24.56
N THR A 222 -7.16 13.62 -23.75
CA THR A 222 -7.07 14.08 -22.35
C THR A 222 -7.67 13.04 -21.40
N CYS A 223 -7.20 13.04 -20.16
CA CYS A 223 -7.75 12.21 -19.10
C CYS A 223 -7.72 12.98 -17.77
N GLU A 224 -8.88 13.44 -17.31
CA GLU A 224 -9.00 14.23 -16.07
C GLU A 224 -8.55 13.43 -14.85
N SER A 225 -8.86 12.12 -14.83
CA SER A 225 -8.43 11.17 -13.79
C SER A 225 -6.91 11.07 -13.62
N LEU A 226 -6.12 11.52 -14.60
CA LEU A 226 -4.66 11.57 -14.53
C LEU A 226 -4.11 12.97 -14.23
N ASN A 227 -4.91 14.02 -14.40
CA ASN A 227 -4.50 15.41 -14.17
C ASN A 227 -4.63 15.82 -12.69
N ASN A 228 -5.61 15.27 -11.98
CA ASN A 228 -5.81 15.59 -10.57
C ASN A 228 -4.78 14.87 -9.70
N ARG A 229 -3.87 15.64 -9.09
CA ARG A 229 -3.03 15.14 -7.99
C ARG A 229 -3.96 14.90 -6.80
N ASN A 230 -3.91 13.70 -6.22
CA ASN A 230 -4.75 13.38 -5.07
C ASN A 230 -4.55 14.40 -3.94
N SER A 231 -5.64 14.85 -3.35
CA SER A 231 -5.58 15.58 -2.09
C SER A 231 -5.21 14.60 -0.96
N GLU A 232 -4.70 15.13 0.16
CA GLU A 232 -4.50 14.31 1.36
C GLU A 232 -5.82 13.68 1.82
N GLU A 233 -6.94 14.39 1.65
CA GLU A 233 -8.27 13.95 2.02
C GLU A 233 -8.73 12.72 1.22
N ASP A 234 -8.46 12.67 -0.09
CA ASP A 234 -8.74 11.50 -0.94
C ASP A 234 -8.03 10.24 -0.44
N MET A 235 -6.80 10.40 0.06
CA MET A 235 -6.00 9.29 0.57
C MET A 235 -6.56 8.80 1.92
N LEU A 236 -7.00 9.71 2.79
CA LEU A 236 -7.65 9.37 4.06
C LEU A 236 -8.97 8.62 3.83
N GLU A 237 -9.77 9.04 2.85
CA GLU A 237 -11.01 8.35 2.50
C GLU A 237 -10.77 6.93 2.00
N LEU A 238 -9.74 6.73 1.18
CA LEU A 238 -9.40 5.40 0.70
C LEU A 238 -8.99 4.46 1.85
N ILE A 239 -8.23 4.95 2.83
CA ILE A 239 -7.88 4.17 4.03
C ILE A 239 -9.16 3.74 4.75
N LYS A 240 -10.09 4.67 4.98
CA LYS A 240 -11.36 4.37 5.64
C LYS A 240 -12.16 3.31 4.86
N LEU A 241 -12.27 3.48 3.53
CA LEU A 241 -13.01 2.56 2.66
C LEU A 241 -12.42 1.13 2.71
N LYS A 242 -11.10 1.00 2.74
CA LYS A 242 -10.43 -0.31 2.77
C LYS A 242 -10.36 -0.91 4.18
N ASN A 243 -10.48 -0.12 5.24
CA ASN A 243 -10.32 -0.55 6.62
C ASN A 243 -11.53 -0.17 7.51
N PRO A 244 -12.77 -0.57 7.13
CA PRO A 244 -13.97 -0.11 7.82
C PRO A 244 -14.08 -0.62 9.26
N LYS A 245 -13.68 -1.88 9.51
CA LYS A 245 -13.71 -2.49 10.84
C LYS A 245 -12.68 -1.84 11.77
N GLU A 246 -11.46 -1.65 11.28
CA GLU A 246 -10.42 -0.96 12.05
C GLU A 246 -10.79 0.50 12.33
N TYR A 247 -11.46 1.17 11.39
CA TYR A 247 -11.98 2.52 11.60
C TYR A 247 -13.04 2.58 12.70
N ALA A 248 -14.00 1.66 12.68
CA ALA A 248 -15.03 1.56 13.73
C ALA A 248 -14.38 1.34 15.10
N LEU A 249 -13.48 0.36 15.22
CA LEU A 249 -12.74 0.10 16.47
C LEU A 249 -12.07 1.36 17.03
N VAL A 250 -11.35 2.12 16.20
CA VAL A 250 -10.68 3.35 16.66
C VAL A 250 -11.71 4.41 17.07
N LYS A 251 -12.80 4.55 16.33
CA LYS A 251 -13.87 5.51 16.64
C LYS A 251 -14.55 5.19 17.97
N ASP A 252 -14.94 3.94 18.18
CA ASP A 252 -15.60 3.47 19.40
C ASP A 252 -14.70 3.71 20.62
N LYS A 253 -13.40 3.44 20.50
CA LYS A 253 -12.43 3.68 21.58
C LYS A 253 -12.20 5.15 21.87
N VAL A 254 -12.21 6.02 20.85
CA VAL A 254 -12.11 7.48 21.00
C VAL A 254 -13.34 8.03 21.72
N GLU A 255 -14.53 7.57 21.33
CA GLU A 255 -15.81 7.98 21.90
C GLU A 255 -15.95 7.52 23.35
N PHE A 256 -15.66 6.24 23.63
CA PHE A 256 -15.65 5.70 24.99
C PHE A 256 -14.68 6.45 25.92
N ALA A 257 -13.51 6.83 25.39
CA ALA A 257 -12.50 7.59 26.13
C ALA A 257 -12.84 9.09 26.29
N GLN A 258 -13.89 9.58 25.62
CA GLN A 258 -14.30 10.99 25.61
C GLN A 258 -13.17 11.96 25.22
N ILE A 259 -12.27 11.53 24.33
CA ILE A 259 -11.18 12.37 23.80
C ILE A 259 -11.49 12.85 22.38
N THR A 260 -10.85 13.94 21.95
CA THR A 260 -11.01 14.46 20.59
C THR A 260 -9.76 14.22 19.75
N LEU A 261 -9.91 13.51 18.63
CA LEU A 261 -8.84 13.29 17.63
C LEU A 261 -9.28 13.81 16.25
N SER A 262 -8.37 14.46 15.53
CA SER A 262 -8.60 14.88 14.15
C SER A 262 -8.74 13.67 13.21
N LYS A 263 -9.39 13.86 12.04
CA LYS A 263 -9.54 12.82 11.00
C LYS A 263 -8.19 12.18 10.64
N GLN A 264 -7.16 13.00 10.46
CA GLN A 264 -5.80 12.56 10.15
C GLN A 264 -5.20 11.65 11.25
N LYS A 265 -5.36 12.02 12.53
CA LYS A 265 -4.86 11.21 13.65
C LYS A 265 -5.57 9.85 13.71
N ILE A 266 -6.89 9.83 13.54
CA ILE A 266 -7.67 8.59 13.50
C ILE A 266 -7.16 7.68 12.38
N MET A 267 -6.96 8.22 11.17
CA MET A 267 -6.45 7.45 10.04
C MET A 267 -5.03 6.91 10.26
N HIS A 268 -4.15 7.64 10.95
CA HIS A 268 -2.84 7.14 11.31
C HIS A 268 -2.91 5.92 12.26
N ILE A 269 -3.84 5.93 13.22
CA ILE A 269 -4.05 4.78 14.12
C ILE A 269 -4.62 3.60 13.33
N VAL A 270 -5.69 3.81 12.56
CA VAL A 270 -6.30 2.78 11.70
C VAL A 270 -5.26 2.11 10.82
N ARG A 271 -4.37 2.91 10.24
CA ARG A 271 -3.28 2.41 9.41
C ARG A 271 -2.30 1.53 10.17
N ALA A 272 -1.85 1.97 11.35
CA ALA A 272 -0.90 1.21 12.16
C ALA A 272 -1.44 -0.16 12.56
N ILE A 273 -2.74 -0.27 12.83
CA ILE A 273 -3.38 -1.54 13.21
C ILE A 273 -3.84 -2.37 12.01
N SER A 274 -4.01 -1.77 10.83
CA SER A 274 -4.54 -2.46 9.64
C SER A 274 -3.67 -3.61 9.14
N THR A 275 -2.36 -3.57 9.43
CA THR A 275 -1.37 -4.55 9.01
C THR A 275 -1.20 -5.71 9.99
N ILE A 276 -1.77 -5.60 11.20
CA ILE A 276 -1.76 -6.67 12.20
C ILE A 276 -2.77 -7.73 11.78
N LYS A 277 -2.41 -9.01 11.94
CA LYS A 277 -3.30 -10.12 11.57
C LYS A 277 -4.35 -10.38 12.66
N GLU A 278 -3.90 -10.56 13.89
CA GLU A 278 -4.74 -10.93 15.02
C GLU A 278 -5.56 -9.74 15.53
N TRP A 279 -6.88 -9.93 15.65
CA TRP A 279 -7.79 -8.85 16.05
C TRP A 279 -7.54 -8.35 17.47
N PHE A 280 -7.30 -9.25 18.43
CA PHE A 280 -7.04 -8.87 19.82
C PHE A 280 -5.78 -7.98 19.96
N LEU A 281 -4.77 -8.18 19.11
CA LEU A 281 -3.58 -7.31 19.07
C LEU A 281 -3.94 -5.91 18.55
N LYS A 282 -4.84 -5.80 17.56
CA LYS A 282 -5.34 -4.49 17.08
C LYS A 282 -6.03 -3.73 18.20
N GLU A 283 -6.88 -4.41 18.98
CA GLU A 283 -7.56 -3.81 20.13
C GLU A 283 -6.57 -3.35 21.19
N ARG A 284 -5.58 -4.19 21.53
CA ARG A 284 -4.54 -3.86 22.51
C ARG A 284 -3.71 -2.64 22.08
N VAL A 285 -3.22 -2.62 20.85
CA VAL A 285 -2.46 -1.49 20.30
C VAL A 285 -3.31 -0.22 20.31
N THR A 286 -4.56 -0.30 19.85
CA THR A 286 -5.47 0.84 19.84
C THR A 286 -5.66 1.39 21.23
N GLN A 287 -5.94 0.53 22.22
CA GLN A 287 -6.13 0.93 23.61
C GLN A 287 -4.89 1.64 24.17
N LEU A 288 -3.68 1.14 23.92
CA LEU A 288 -2.45 1.79 24.39
C LEU A 288 -2.27 3.19 23.80
N ILE A 289 -2.54 3.37 22.51
CA ILE A 289 -2.45 4.68 21.86
C ILE A 289 -3.51 5.64 22.41
N ILE A 290 -4.75 5.18 22.59
CA ILE A 290 -5.84 5.98 23.15
C ILE A 290 -5.55 6.36 24.60
N ASN A 291 -5.03 5.45 25.42
CA ASN A 291 -4.63 5.75 26.80
C ASN A 291 -3.56 6.84 26.88
N LYS A 292 -2.60 6.86 25.93
CA LYS A 292 -1.63 7.97 25.86
C LYS A 292 -2.32 9.30 25.55
N TYR A 293 -3.34 9.32 24.70
CA TYR A 293 -4.13 10.53 24.45
C TYR A 293 -5.01 10.94 25.63
N ILE A 294 -5.60 10.01 26.37
CA ILE A 294 -6.29 10.28 27.65
C ILE A 294 -5.31 10.97 28.61
N ALA A 295 -4.11 10.42 28.78
CA ALA A 295 -3.10 11.00 29.65
C ALA A 295 -2.71 12.43 29.24
N ILE A 296 -2.64 12.73 27.95
CA ILE A 296 -2.30 14.06 27.42
C ILE A 296 -3.47 15.05 27.58
N GLN A 297 -4.68 14.65 27.17
CA GLN A 297 -5.83 15.57 27.09
C GLN A 297 -6.56 15.75 28.43
N ILE A 298 -6.70 14.67 29.20
CA ILE A 298 -7.48 14.66 30.46
C ILE A 298 -6.55 14.83 31.67
N HIS A 299 -5.45 14.08 31.72
CA HIS A 299 -4.51 14.15 32.85
C HIS A 299 -3.37 15.16 32.66
N HIS A 300 -3.42 15.99 31.61
CA HIS A 300 -2.46 17.05 31.31
C HIS A 300 -0.98 16.60 31.36
N SER A 301 -0.70 15.37 30.91
CA SER A 301 0.66 14.85 30.84
C SER A 301 1.55 15.74 29.98
N ARG A 302 2.72 16.12 30.50
CA ARG A 302 3.73 16.94 29.81
C ARG A 302 4.39 16.22 28.64
N GLU A 303 4.31 14.89 28.59
CA GLU A 303 4.88 14.07 27.53
C GLU A 303 3.92 13.91 26.35
N ASN A 304 4.01 14.82 25.40
CA ASN A 304 3.21 14.76 24.18
C ASN A 304 3.78 13.79 23.13
N ILE A 305 2.93 13.30 22.23
CA ILE A 305 3.32 12.49 21.07
C ILE A 305 3.92 13.44 20.01
N LYS A 306 5.25 13.42 19.87
CA LYS A 306 5.97 14.23 18.86
C LYS A 306 5.64 13.82 17.41
N SER A 307 5.43 12.54 17.16
CA SER A 307 5.03 11.99 15.86
C SER A 307 4.17 10.76 16.08
N LEU A 308 2.88 10.87 15.73
CA LEU A 308 1.92 9.77 15.89
C LEU A 308 2.31 8.53 15.07
N PRO A 309 2.70 8.63 13.78
CA PRO A 309 3.14 7.47 13.02
C PRO A 309 4.31 6.73 13.66
N ALA A 310 5.31 7.45 14.18
CA ALA A 310 6.46 6.85 14.84
C ALA A 310 6.09 6.19 16.18
N TYR A 311 5.25 6.87 16.97
CA TYR A 311 4.77 6.35 18.24
C TYR A 311 3.92 5.08 18.05
N SER A 312 2.94 5.11 17.15
CA SER A 312 2.11 3.94 16.83
C SER A 312 2.96 2.77 16.34
N ALA A 313 3.96 3.03 15.51
CA ALA A 313 4.88 2.00 15.03
C ALA A 313 5.65 1.30 16.16
N ALA A 314 6.13 2.08 17.14
CA ALA A 314 6.85 1.57 18.30
C ALA A 314 5.92 0.76 19.21
N VAL A 315 4.69 1.24 19.46
CA VAL A 315 3.69 0.51 20.24
C VAL A 315 3.35 -0.83 19.59
N VAL A 316 3.09 -0.86 18.28
CA VAL A 316 2.80 -2.11 17.58
C VAL A 316 3.99 -3.06 17.67
N LYS A 317 5.22 -2.58 17.41
CA LYS A 317 6.43 -3.40 17.50
C LYS A 317 6.57 -4.05 18.88
N ALA A 318 6.39 -3.26 19.95
CA ALA A 318 6.48 -3.76 21.32
C ALA A 318 5.44 -4.86 21.59
N VAL A 319 4.16 -4.61 21.25
CA VAL A 319 3.06 -5.56 21.48
C VAL A 319 3.23 -6.85 20.65
N VAL A 320 3.64 -6.73 19.38
CA VAL A 320 3.85 -7.90 18.51
C VAL A 320 5.05 -8.72 18.96
N ASN A 321 6.15 -8.08 19.37
CA ASN A 321 7.32 -8.79 19.89
C ASN A 321 6.98 -9.52 21.19
N GLU A 322 6.27 -8.88 22.12
CA GLU A 322 5.80 -9.52 23.36
C GLU A 322 4.94 -10.77 23.06
N TYR A 323 4.04 -10.67 22.08
CA TYR A 323 3.22 -11.81 21.66
C TYR A 323 4.03 -12.92 20.98
N ASN A 324 4.99 -12.57 20.13
CA ASN A 324 5.87 -13.56 19.49
C ASN A 324 6.74 -14.28 20.53
N ASP A 325 7.31 -13.55 21.49
CA ASP A 325 8.09 -14.11 22.60
C ASP A 325 7.23 -15.06 23.45
N PHE A 326 5.98 -14.67 23.74
CA PHE A 326 5.03 -15.52 24.43
C PHE A 326 4.77 -16.81 23.64
N LYS A 327 4.51 -16.71 22.34
CA LYS A 327 4.23 -17.85 21.47
C LYS A 327 5.43 -18.81 21.37
N GLU A 328 6.64 -18.28 21.28
CA GLU A 328 7.86 -19.10 21.26
C GLU A 328 8.07 -19.83 22.59
N LYS A 329 7.89 -19.15 23.72
CA LYS A 329 8.01 -19.77 25.05
C LYS A 329 6.93 -20.83 25.25
N PHE A 330 5.69 -20.54 24.87
CA PHE A 330 4.58 -21.48 24.96
C PHE A 330 4.80 -22.72 24.09
N ASN A 331 5.27 -22.54 22.85
CA ASN A 331 5.57 -23.67 21.96
C ASN A 331 6.75 -24.52 22.45
N LYS A 332 7.79 -23.90 23.04
CA LYS A 332 8.90 -24.64 23.68
C LYS A 332 8.43 -25.46 24.87
N HIS A 333 7.54 -24.90 25.69
CA HIS A 333 6.92 -25.61 26.81
C HIS A 333 5.87 -26.66 26.38
N SER A 334 5.32 -26.56 25.16
CA SER A 334 4.46 -27.59 24.57
C SER A 334 5.26 -28.79 24.03
N SER A 335 6.54 -28.60 23.67
CA SER A 335 7.45 -29.71 23.30
C SER A 335 8.11 -30.39 24.50
N ASP A 336 8.19 -29.71 25.66
CA ASP A 336 8.54 -30.32 26.94
C ASP A 336 7.30 -30.93 27.60
N SER A 337 7.27 -32.25 27.62
CA SER A 337 6.17 -33.13 28.01
C SER A 337 5.70 -33.02 29.47
N HIS A 338 5.09 -31.90 29.88
CA HIS A 338 4.31 -31.84 31.14
C HIS A 338 3.05 -30.97 31.11
N ILE A 339 2.84 -30.09 30.11
CA ILE A 339 1.65 -29.21 30.06
C ILE A 339 0.45 -29.86 29.36
N ASN A 340 0.66 -30.79 28.42
CA ASN A 340 -0.45 -31.53 27.80
C ASN A 340 -1.20 -32.39 28.81
N ASN A 341 -0.51 -32.92 29.82
CA ASN A 341 -1.15 -33.66 30.92
C ASN A 341 -1.95 -32.79 31.89
N TYR A 342 -1.98 -31.46 31.78
CA TYR A 342 -2.84 -30.62 32.62
C TYR A 342 -4.14 -30.20 31.91
N TYR A 343 -4.12 -30.12 30.57
CA TYR A 343 -5.30 -29.80 29.77
C TYR A 343 -6.04 -31.06 29.30
N ASP A 344 -5.35 -32.15 29.01
CA ASP A 344 -6.00 -33.39 28.55
C ASP A 344 -6.82 -34.05 29.68
N THR A 345 -6.41 -33.94 30.94
CA THR A 345 -7.20 -34.47 32.09
C THR A 345 -8.48 -33.69 32.36
N TYR A 346 -8.60 -32.45 31.87
CA TYR A 346 -9.78 -31.61 32.04
C TYR A 346 -10.72 -31.59 30.82
N ILE A 347 -10.26 -32.07 29.68
CA ILE A 347 -11.09 -32.16 28.46
C ILE A 347 -11.74 -33.54 28.34
N GLU A 348 -11.18 -34.60 28.93
CA GLU A 348 -11.78 -35.95 28.91
C GLU A 348 -12.93 -36.16 29.92
N ASN A 349 -13.11 -35.25 30.89
CA ASN A 349 -14.29 -35.26 31.75
C ASN A 349 -15.27 -34.20 31.27
N ASP A 350 -16.40 -34.66 30.74
CA ASP A 350 -17.54 -33.91 30.20
C ASP A 350 -18.29 -33.06 31.26
N SER A 351 -17.58 -32.47 32.23
CA SER A 351 -18.12 -31.72 33.37
C SER A 351 -17.89 -30.20 33.29
N PHE A 352 -17.34 -29.67 32.19
CA PHE A 352 -17.06 -28.24 32.06
C PHE A 352 -18.32 -27.35 32.20
N SER A 353 -19.51 -27.87 31.89
CA SER A 353 -20.75 -27.11 32.06
C SER A 353 -21.27 -27.08 33.51
N SER A 354 -20.97 -28.11 34.33
CA SER A 354 -21.47 -28.17 35.71
C SER A 354 -20.61 -27.33 36.65
N THR A 355 -19.29 -27.38 36.52
CA THR A 355 -18.36 -26.66 37.43
C THR A 355 -18.42 -25.15 37.24
N VAL A 356 -18.53 -24.66 35.99
CA VAL A 356 -18.69 -23.23 35.72
C VAL A 356 -20.04 -22.71 36.24
N THR A 357 -21.09 -23.54 36.21
CA THR A 357 -22.41 -23.16 36.74
C THR A 357 -22.42 -23.09 38.27
N GLU A 358 -21.72 -24.01 38.93
CA GLU A 358 -21.57 -24.02 40.40
C GLU A 358 -20.70 -22.84 40.90
N ASP A 359 -19.60 -22.53 40.22
CA ASP A 359 -18.74 -21.40 40.58
C ASP A 359 -19.44 -20.04 40.38
N ILE A 360 -20.25 -19.92 39.32
CA ILE A 360 -21.09 -18.72 39.11
C ILE A 360 -22.19 -18.63 40.17
N GLN A 361 -22.83 -19.75 40.55
CA GLN A 361 -23.83 -19.75 41.62
C GLN A 361 -23.22 -19.42 42.99
N TYR A 362 -22.01 -19.88 43.27
CA TYR A 362 -21.28 -19.56 44.49
C TYR A 362 -20.85 -18.08 44.55
N ALA A 363 -20.37 -17.53 43.43
CA ALA A 363 -20.06 -16.10 43.33
C ALA A 363 -21.32 -15.22 43.49
N LEU A 364 -22.46 -15.66 42.94
CA LEU A 364 -23.75 -14.96 43.08
C LEU A 364 -24.36 -15.07 44.48
N SER A 365 -24.12 -16.17 45.21
CA SER A 365 -24.59 -16.31 46.60
C SER A 365 -23.80 -15.44 47.56
N MET A 366 -22.50 -15.26 47.31
CA MET A 366 -21.62 -14.35 48.06
C MET A 366 -21.98 -12.86 47.83
N LEU A 367 -22.58 -12.52 46.68
CA LEU A 367 -23.06 -11.17 46.39
C LEU A 367 -24.42 -10.83 47.01
N LYS A 368 -25.21 -11.83 47.43
CA LYS A 368 -26.50 -11.63 48.12
C LYS A 368 -26.40 -11.55 49.64
N ALA A 369 -25.21 -11.72 50.20
CA ALA A 369 -24.95 -11.69 51.63
C ALA A 369 -24.36 -10.34 52.11
N VAL A 370 -24.75 -9.23 51.48
CA VAL A 370 -24.48 -7.85 51.94
C VAL A 370 -25.78 -7.10 52.14
#